data_AF-A0A6V8QZ14-F1
#
_entry.id   AF-A0A6V8QZ14-F1
#
_cell.length_a   1.000
_cell.length_b   1.000
_cell.length_c   1.000
_cell.angle_alpha   90.00
_cell.angle_beta   90.00
_cell.angle_gamma   90.00
#
_symmetry.space_group_name_H-M   'P 1'
#
loop_
_entity.id
_entity.type
_entity.pdbx_description
1 polymer ?
#
loop_
_entity_poly.entity_id
_entity_poly.type
_entity_poly.pdbx_seq_one_letter_code
_entity_poly.pdbx_strand_id
1 'polypeptide(L)'
;MPHLAESASVDGETAVTFPPISRDHIQNCSYEAWFPKYRSSCLKSRIIPLSPAFISYLHEDGIILADDDEANEPEDEEWSTPAASHPRITPYESDDEEDEEEEERLPPNKRFPEIHELIKQKIAELGGSVAPKLNWSSPKDAKWISPHQNTLKCTSPNDIYLLLKSSSFVSHDLLHAFDDCTDTPPMRPFTPVLVLRPFFTPHVALEFRCFVKHRSLIGITQRDLNHYEFLEPLRGQLWKKIMKFFRQKLRLTFPDSSFVFDIYIPGNSFAEDGLGKVRLMDINPWAPSTDSLLFSWEELLTMEVENPLYGSVSEDQSAEGSGDETTADEMDGDAAEYDPNRQPEVRIVKKNDPEAYNFSSPQYSAHKLPKEVVDASLAGEGGLREFAQRWKEITEGRAQGIWEQPNSRA
;
A
#
# COMPACT_ATOMS: atom_id res chain seq x y z
N MET A 1 11.72 52.97 35.85
CA MET A 1 11.70 51.54 36.22
C MET A 1 11.06 51.44 37.60
N PRO A 2 10.15 50.49 37.88
CA PRO A 2 10.08 49.11 37.35
C PRO A 2 8.63 48.76 36.87
N HIS A 3 8.23 47.58 36.36
CA HIS A 3 8.83 46.25 36.23
C HIS A 3 8.16 45.49 35.05
N LEU A 4 8.91 44.61 34.39
CA LEU A 4 8.46 43.60 33.42
C LEU A 4 7.53 42.55 34.04
N ALA A 5 6.66 41.94 33.22
CA ALA A 5 6.35 40.51 33.30
C ALA A 5 6.01 39.97 31.90
N GLU A 6 6.79 38.98 31.49
CA GLU A 6 6.64 38.15 30.30
C GLU A 6 5.43 37.20 30.43
N SER A 7 4.83 36.88 29.29
CA SER A 7 4.42 35.50 29.02
C SER A 7 4.47 35.28 27.51
N ALA A 8 5.64 34.85 27.04
CA ALA A 8 5.76 34.19 25.76
C ALA A 8 5.06 32.83 25.86
N SER A 9 4.04 32.60 25.04
CA SER A 9 3.66 31.26 24.62
C SER A 9 4.29 31.02 23.25
N VAL A 10 5.49 30.45 23.26
CA VAL A 10 6.10 29.82 22.10
C VAL A 10 5.43 28.46 21.97
N ASP A 11 4.60 28.28 20.95
CA ASP A 11 4.27 26.99 20.33
C ASP A 11 3.64 27.31 18.97
N GLY A 12 4.52 27.58 18.01
CA GLY A 12 4.17 27.76 16.60
C GLY A 12 4.87 26.69 15.80
N GLU A 13 4.40 25.44 15.89
CA GLU A 13 4.73 24.44 14.87
C GLU A 13 4.09 24.93 13.56
N THR A 14 4.93 25.43 12.64
CA THR A 14 4.50 25.75 11.27
C THR A 14 4.04 24.47 10.60
N ALA A 15 2.72 24.30 10.48
CA ALA A 15 2.15 23.13 9.83
C ALA A 15 2.70 22.98 8.41
N VAL A 16 3.31 21.83 8.12
CA VAL A 16 3.84 21.49 6.81
C VAL A 16 2.72 21.56 5.77
N THR A 17 2.82 22.52 4.84
CA THR A 17 1.78 22.76 3.83
C THR A 17 2.12 22.02 2.55
N PHE A 18 1.27 21.07 2.17
CA PHE A 18 1.38 20.36 0.89
C PHE A 18 0.72 21.15 -0.24
N PRO A 19 1.19 20.98 -1.50
CA PRO A 19 0.42 21.43 -2.64
C PRO A 19 -0.93 20.69 -2.68
N PRO A 20 -1.98 21.31 -3.27
CA PRO A 20 -3.29 20.66 -3.39
C PRO A 20 -3.20 19.32 -4.10
N ILE A 21 -3.82 18.28 -3.52
CA ILE A 21 -3.79 16.92 -4.05
C ILE A 21 -5.02 16.72 -4.93
N SER A 22 -4.84 16.40 -6.20
CA SER A 22 -5.95 16.06 -7.09
C SER A 22 -6.26 14.56 -7.03
N ARG A 23 -7.52 14.19 -7.34
CA ARG A 23 -7.89 12.79 -7.51
C ARG A 23 -7.08 12.11 -8.62
N ASP A 24 -6.73 12.84 -9.67
CA ASP A 24 -5.88 12.33 -10.74
C ASP A 24 -4.47 11.99 -10.25
N HIS A 25 -3.90 12.76 -9.32
CA HIS A 25 -2.61 12.44 -8.73
C HIS A 25 -2.63 11.09 -8.00
N ILE A 26 -3.67 10.83 -7.21
CA ILE A 26 -3.88 9.53 -6.55
C ILE A 26 -4.10 8.43 -7.59
N GLN A 27 -4.95 8.67 -8.59
CA GLN A 27 -5.23 7.68 -9.64
C GLN A 27 -4.01 7.38 -10.52
N ASN A 28 -3.10 8.32 -10.75
CA ASN A 28 -1.86 8.09 -11.51
C ASN A 28 -0.91 7.14 -10.79
N CYS A 29 -1.01 7.06 -9.46
CA CYS A 29 -0.30 6.09 -8.62
C CYS A 29 -1.01 4.74 -8.52
N SER A 30 -2.20 4.59 -9.10
CA SER A 30 -2.92 3.31 -9.11
C SER A 30 -2.22 2.28 -9.99
N TYR A 31 -2.16 1.03 -9.54
CA TYR A 31 -1.35 -0.02 -10.16
C TYR A 31 -1.70 -0.22 -11.65
N GLU A 32 -2.98 -0.24 -12.00
CA GLU A 32 -3.46 -0.37 -13.37
C GLU A 32 -3.13 0.83 -14.26
N ALA A 33 -2.89 2.01 -13.68
CA ALA A 33 -2.49 3.19 -14.44
C ALA A 33 -1.01 3.14 -14.84
N TRP A 34 -0.10 2.86 -13.90
CA TRP A 34 1.34 2.92 -14.17
C TRP A 34 1.94 1.60 -14.64
N PHE A 35 1.41 0.45 -14.23
CA PHE A 35 1.99 -0.86 -14.54
C PHE A 35 2.06 -1.16 -16.05
N PRO A 36 1.02 -0.90 -16.86
CA PRO A 36 1.09 -1.17 -18.30
C PRO A 36 2.26 -0.46 -18.98
N LYS A 37 2.55 0.78 -18.56
CA LYS A 37 3.65 1.60 -19.09
C LYS A 37 5.03 1.10 -18.68
N TYR A 38 5.16 0.57 -17.45
CA TYR A 38 6.45 0.20 -16.86
C TYR A 38 6.67 -1.31 -16.71
N ARG A 39 5.81 -2.15 -17.30
CA ARG A 39 5.82 -3.63 -17.17
C ARG A 39 7.20 -4.29 -17.32
N SER A 40 8.07 -3.76 -18.20
CA SER A 40 9.42 -4.31 -18.45
C SER A 40 10.38 -4.13 -17.28
N SER A 41 10.06 -3.21 -16.38
CA SER A 41 10.85 -2.87 -15.20
C SER A 41 10.25 -3.43 -13.92
N CYS A 42 9.13 -4.15 -13.98
CA CYS A 42 8.42 -4.65 -12.82
C CYS A 42 8.51 -6.17 -12.71
N LEU A 43 7.99 -6.70 -11.62
CA LEU A 43 7.66 -8.12 -11.53
C LEU A 43 6.49 -8.43 -12.46
N LYS A 44 6.44 -9.65 -13.01
CA LYS A 44 5.35 -10.08 -13.89
C LYS A 44 4.05 -10.14 -13.07
N SER A 45 3.16 -9.19 -13.25
CA SER A 45 1.90 -9.11 -12.47
C SER A 45 0.67 -9.30 -13.34
N ARG A 46 -0.48 -9.51 -12.68
CA ARG A 46 -1.80 -9.67 -13.31
C ARG A 46 -2.79 -8.75 -12.62
N ILE A 47 -3.64 -8.13 -13.42
CA ILE A 47 -4.67 -7.20 -12.97
C ILE A 47 -6.01 -7.84 -13.31
N ILE A 48 -6.89 -7.91 -12.32
CA ILE A 48 -8.25 -8.44 -12.41
C ILE A 48 -9.20 -7.29 -12.07
N PRO A 49 -10.00 -6.78 -13.02
CA PRO A 49 -11.04 -5.80 -12.72
C PRO A 49 -12.04 -6.37 -11.72
N LEU A 50 -12.45 -5.56 -10.75
CA LEU A 50 -13.44 -5.97 -9.74
C LEU A 50 -14.80 -5.35 -10.08
N SER A 51 -15.83 -6.19 -10.06
CA SER A 51 -17.21 -5.71 -10.26
C SER A 51 -17.69 -4.96 -9.02
N PRO A 52 -18.64 -4.00 -9.14
CA PRO A 52 -19.23 -3.34 -7.98
C PRO A 52 -19.81 -4.32 -6.95
N ALA A 53 -20.42 -5.41 -7.41
CA ALA A 53 -20.95 -6.45 -6.54
C ALA A 53 -19.85 -7.20 -5.75
N PHE A 54 -18.68 -7.44 -6.37
CA PHE A 54 -17.54 -8.01 -5.65
C PHE A 54 -16.96 -7.04 -4.62
N ILE A 55 -16.96 -5.73 -4.91
CA ILE A 55 -16.57 -4.70 -3.95
C ILE A 55 -17.53 -4.67 -2.77
N SER A 56 -18.85 -4.71 -3.01
CA SER A 56 -19.84 -4.85 -1.95
C SER A 56 -19.57 -6.09 -1.10
N TYR A 57 -19.24 -7.23 -1.72
CA TYR A 57 -18.86 -8.44 -0.99
C TYR A 57 -17.61 -8.27 -0.10
N LEU A 58 -16.61 -7.51 -0.54
CA LEU A 58 -15.45 -7.22 0.31
C LEU A 58 -15.84 -6.44 1.58
N HIS A 59 -16.83 -5.57 1.49
CA HIS A 59 -17.36 -4.77 2.61
C HIS A 59 -18.42 -5.48 3.47
N GLU A 60 -18.97 -6.60 3.02
CA GLU A 60 -19.92 -7.37 3.83
C GLU A 60 -19.26 -7.88 5.12
N ASP A 61 -20.01 -7.80 6.23
CA ASP A 61 -19.59 -8.36 7.50
C ASP A 61 -19.50 -9.89 7.45
N GLY A 62 -18.53 -10.43 8.18
CA GLY A 62 -18.22 -11.86 8.20
C GLY A 62 -17.35 -12.31 7.02
N ILE A 63 -16.80 -13.53 7.12
CA ILE A 63 -15.94 -14.11 6.08
C ILE A 63 -16.56 -15.43 5.63
N ILE A 64 -17.10 -15.43 4.41
CA ILE A 64 -17.60 -16.63 3.73
C ILE A 64 -16.56 -17.02 2.68
N LEU A 65 -16.07 -18.25 2.72
CA LEU A 65 -15.06 -18.76 1.80
C LEU A 65 -15.71 -19.63 0.71
N ALA A 66 -15.00 -19.84 -0.39
CA ALA A 66 -15.45 -20.75 -1.44
C ALA A 66 -15.42 -22.20 -0.98
N ASP A 67 -16.44 -22.96 -1.35
CA ASP A 67 -16.63 -24.39 -1.11
C ASP A 67 -16.05 -25.25 -2.25
N ASP A 68 -14.86 -24.88 -2.75
CA ASP A 68 -14.22 -25.53 -3.91
C ASP A 68 -14.03 -27.05 -3.75
N ASP A 69 -13.94 -27.53 -2.52
CA ASP A 69 -13.67 -28.93 -2.18
C ASP A 69 -14.93 -29.81 -2.12
N GLU A 70 -16.14 -29.23 -2.06
CA GLU A 70 -17.40 -30.00 -2.02
C GLU A 70 -17.78 -30.63 -3.37
N ALA A 71 -17.19 -30.16 -4.47
CA ALA A 71 -17.45 -30.72 -5.81
C ALA A 71 -16.79 -32.10 -6.06
N ASN A 72 -15.98 -32.60 -5.13
CA ASN A 72 -15.24 -33.86 -5.25
C ASN A 72 -15.58 -34.89 -4.15
N GLU A 73 -16.49 -34.58 -3.23
CA GLU A 73 -17.08 -35.63 -2.40
C GLU A 73 -18.17 -36.33 -3.23
N PRO A 74 -18.06 -37.65 -3.48
CA PRO A 74 -19.23 -38.39 -3.91
C PRO A 74 -20.33 -38.14 -2.88
N GLU A 75 -21.57 -37.95 -3.34
CA GLU A 75 -22.74 -38.03 -2.48
C GLU A 75 -22.73 -39.41 -1.82
N ASP A 76 -22.10 -39.53 -0.66
CA ASP A 76 -22.02 -40.78 0.08
C ASP A 76 -23.42 -41.03 0.66
N GLU A 77 -24.17 -41.84 -0.10
CA GLU A 77 -25.40 -42.49 0.29
C GLU A 77 -25.28 -43.05 1.71
N GLU A 78 -26.09 -42.46 2.60
CA GLU A 78 -26.66 -43.02 3.81
C GLU A 78 -26.28 -44.49 4.11
N TRP A 79 -25.25 -44.70 4.94
CA TRP A 79 -25.11 -45.95 5.68
C TRP A 79 -24.70 -45.72 7.14
N SER A 80 -25.72 -45.69 7.99
CA SER A 80 -25.59 -45.72 9.45
C SER A 80 -24.85 -46.98 9.93
N THR A 81 -23.80 -46.82 10.74
CA THR A 81 -23.54 -47.72 11.89
C THR A 81 -22.90 -46.97 13.06
N PRO A 82 -23.18 -47.36 14.34
CA PRO A 82 -23.00 -46.48 15.49
C PRO A 82 -21.73 -46.78 16.31
N ALA A 83 -21.34 -45.75 17.08
CA ALA A 83 -20.49 -45.76 18.28
C ALA A 83 -19.02 -45.31 18.12
N ALA A 84 -18.78 -44.01 18.29
CA ALA A 84 -17.81 -43.45 19.23
C ALA A 84 -18.04 -41.92 19.41
N SER A 85 -18.86 -41.58 20.40
CA SER A 85 -18.88 -40.33 21.19
C SER A 85 -18.30 -39.03 20.59
N HIS A 86 -19.17 -38.24 19.95
CA HIS A 86 -19.18 -36.77 20.06
C HIS A 86 -20.48 -36.35 20.77
N PRO A 87 -20.46 -35.38 21.71
CA PRO A 87 -21.65 -35.00 22.45
C PRO A 87 -22.67 -34.33 21.51
N ARG A 88 -23.76 -35.07 21.23
CA ARG A 88 -24.96 -34.55 20.58
C ARG A 88 -25.61 -33.50 21.49
N ILE A 89 -25.69 -32.27 21.01
CA ILE A 89 -26.64 -31.29 21.53
C ILE A 89 -28.02 -31.77 21.10
N THR A 90 -28.87 -32.10 22.06
CA THR A 90 -30.29 -32.42 21.85
C THR A 90 -31.04 -31.13 21.51
N PRO A 91 -31.80 -31.05 20.42
CA PRO A 91 -32.77 -29.97 20.26
C PRO A 91 -33.89 -30.23 21.27
N TYR A 92 -33.97 -29.36 22.27
CA TYR A 92 -35.20 -29.20 23.03
C TYR A 92 -36.17 -28.49 22.10
N GLU A 93 -37.31 -29.11 21.81
CA GLU A 93 -38.44 -28.43 21.21
C GLU A 93 -38.92 -27.37 22.22
N SER A 94 -38.79 -26.10 21.86
CA SER A 94 -39.45 -24.99 22.53
C SER A 94 -39.85 -23.97 21.47
N ASP A 95 -41.17 -23.89 21.30
CA ASP A 95 -42.00 -22.87 20.63
C ASP A 95 -41.33 -21.53 20.28
N ASP A 96 -41.63 -21.12 19.04
CA ASP A 96 -41.94 -19.75 18.59
C ASP A 96 -40.91 -18.64 18.83
N GLU A 97 -39.96 -18.51 17.90
CA GLU A 97 -39.58 -17.20 17.36
C GLU A 97 -39.58 -17.30 15.83
N GLU A 98 -40.31 -16.40 15.17
CA GLU A 98 -40.32 -16.24 13.71
C GLU A 98 -38.92 -15.80 13.27
N ASP A 99 -38.02 -16.76 13.03
CA ASP A 99 -36.75 -16.49 12.39
C ASP A 99 -37.04 -16.00 10.96
N GLU A 100 -36.84 -14.69 10.73
CA GLU A 100 -36.68 -14.15 9.39
C GLU A 100 -35.63 -15.02 8.68
N GLU A 101 -36.03 -15.76 7.63
CA GLU A 101 -35.11 -16.57 6.82
C GLU A 101 -33.98 -15.66 6.31
N GLU A 102 -32.85 -15.58 7.03
CA GLU A 102 -31.63 -14.97 6.51
C GLU A 102 -31.27 -15.78 5.26
N GLU A 103 -31.50 -15.21 4.07
CA GLU A 103 -31.11 -15.83 2.81
C GLU A 103 -29.65 -16.31 2.94
N GLU A 104 -29.44 -17.63 2.91
CA GLU A 104 -28.11 -18.22 3.03
C GLU A 104 -27.18 -17.58 1.99
N ARG A 105 -26.24 -16.77 2.48
CA ARG A 105 -25.33 -16.03 1.61
C ARG A 105 -24.45 -17.02 0.86
N LEU A 106 -24.66 -17.11 -0.46
CA LEU A 106 -23.90 -18.00 -1.33
C LEU A 106 -22.38 -17.74 -1.21
N PRO A 107 -21.53 -18.78 -1.36
CA PRO A 107 -20.08 -18.62 -1.33
C PRO A 107 -19.55 -17.88 -2.58
N PRO A 108 -18.36 -17.26 -2.49
CA PRO A 108 -17.85 -16.35 -3.51
C PRO A 108 -17.59 -17.00 -4.88
N ASN A 109 -17.30 -18.30 -4.96
CA ASN A 109 -17.21 -19.05 -6.21
C ASN A 109 -18.57 -19.20 -6.92
N LYS A 110 -19.69 -19.29 -6.18
CA LYS A 110 -21.05 -19.34 -6.73
C LYS A 110 -21.57 -17.94 -7.08
N ARG A 111 -21.25 -16.93 -6.26
CA ARG A 111 -21.65 -15.51 -6.49
C ARG A 111 -20.86 -14.85 -7.61
N PHE A 112 -19.57 -15.14 -7.71
CA PHE A 112 -18.63 -14.47 -8.63
C PHE A 112 -17.76 -15.49 -9.39
N PRO A 113 -18.37 -16.43 -10.14
CA PRO A 113 -17.65 -17.55 -10.76
C PRO A 113 -16.54 -17.08 -11.72
N GLU A 114 -16.79 -16.01 -12.48
CA GLU A 114 -15.81 -15.47 -13.43
C GLU A 114 -14.56 -14.90 -12.73
N ILE A 115 -14.75 -14.09 -11.68
CA ILE A 115 -13.64 -13.51 -10.91
C ILE A 115 -12.88 -14.63 -10.19
N HIS A 116 -13.62 -15.56 -9.58
CA HIS A 116 -13.05 -16.68 -8.85
C HIS A 116 -12.16 -17.56 -9.75
N GLU A 117 -12.65 -17.93 -10.93
CA GLU A 117 -11.88 -18.71 -11.91
C GLU A 117 -10.68 -17.91 -12.45
N LEU A 118 -10.85 -16.61 -12.70
CA LEU A 118 -9.75 -15.76 -13.14
C LEU A 118 -8.64 -15.68 -12.08
N ILE A 119 -8.99 -15.61 -10.78
CA ILE A 119 -8.02 -15.68 -9.69
C ILE A 119 -7.26 -17.00 -9.73
N LYS A 120 -7.94 -18.15 -9.83
CA LYS A 120 -7.30 -19.48 -9.95
C LYS A 120 -6.30 -19.52 -11.11
N GLN A 121 -6.73 -19.09 -12.29
CA GLN A 121 -5.89 -19.05 -13.48
C GLN A 121 -4.66 -18.14 -13.29
N LYS A 122 -4.83 -16.95 -12.73
CA LYS A 122 -3.73 -16.01 -12.53
C LYS A 122 -2.75 -16.47 -11.44
N ILE A 123 -3.20 -17.18 -10.42
CA ILE A 123 -2.31 -17.85 -9.47
C ILE A 123 -1.41 -18.86 -10.21
N ALA A 124 -2.02 -19.74 -11.02
CA ALA A 124 -1.28 -20.74 -11.80
C ALA A 124 -0.28 -20.09 -12.78
N GLU A 125 -0.69 -19.07 -13.54
CA GLU A 125 0.16 -18.32 -14.48
C GLU A 125 1.39 -17.64 -13.85
N LEU A 126 1.30 -17.35 -12.54
CA LEU A 126 2.33 -16.68 -11.75
C LEU A 126 3.18 -17.66 -10.93
N GLY A 127 3.04 -18.97 -11.13
CA GLY A 127 3.85 -19.99 -10.50
C GLY A 127 3.25 -20.57 -9.22
N GLY A 128 1.95 -20.43 -9.00
CA GLY A 128 1.21 -21.09 -7.92
C GLY A 128 1.28 -20.39 -6.56
N SER A 129 2.04 -19.30 -6.43
CA SER A 129 2.10 -18.51 -5.19
C SER A 129 2.15 -17.03 -5.52
N VAL A 130 1.20 -16.27 -4.98
CA VAL A 130 1.02 -14.84 -5.26
C VAL A 130 0.91 -14.01 -3.98
N ALA A 131 1.08 -12.71 -4.10
CA ALA A 131 0.75 -11.72 -3.09
C ALA A 131 -0.30 -10.75 -3.66
N PRO A 132 -1.50 -10.65 -3.05
CA PRO A 132 -2.54 -9.73 -3.51
C PRO A 132 -2.23 -8.28 -3.11
N LYS A 133 -2.71 -7.34 -3.91
CA LYS A 133 -2.92 -5.93 -3.55
C LYS A 133 -4.10 -5.37 -4.33
N LEU A 134 -4.71 -4.28 -3.85
CA LEU A 134 -5.63 -3.50 -4.67
C LEU A 134 -4.87 -2.45 -5.49
N ASN A 135 -5.58 -1.44 -5.98
CA ASN A 135 -5.09 -0.27 -6.70
C ASN A 135 -3.78 0.28 -6.09
N TRP A 136 -3.70 0.45 -4.77
CA TRP A 136 -2.54 1.06 -4.12
C TRP A 136 -1.95 0.17 -3.02
N SER A 137 -2.78 -0.46 -2.19
CA SER A 137 -2.35 -1.06 -0.94
C SER A 137 -2.34 -2.59 -0.97
N SER A 138 -1.32 -3.18 -0.34
CA SER A 138 -1.28 -4.63 -0.06
C SER A 138 -1.80 -4.89 1.36
N PRO A 139 -2.49 -6.01 1.64
CA PRO A 139 -3.11 -6.30 2.94
C PRO A 139 -2.10 -6.74 4.01
N LYS A 140 -1.05 -5.94 4.22
CA LYS A 140 0.10 -6.25 5.10
C LYS A 140 -0.29 -6.28 6.58
N ASP A 141 -1.33 -5.54 6.94
CA ASP A 141 -1.96 -5.50 8.25
C ASP A 141 -2.77 -6.76 8.55
N ALA A 142 -3.23 -7.49 7.52
CA ALA A 142 -3.99 -8.73 7.66
C ALA A 142 -3.14 -10.01 7.61
N LYS A 143 -1.80 -9.92 7.65
CA LYS A 143 -0.95 -11.13 7.60
C LYS A 143 -1.26 -12.15 8.71
N TRP A 144 -1.76 -11.68 9.86
CA TRP A 144 -2.10 -12.51 11.02
C TRP A 144 -3.15 -13.59 10.73
N ILE A 145 -4.06 -13.35 9.77
CA ILE A 145 -5.10 -14.31 9.40
C ILE A 145 -4.63 -15.31 8.32
N SER A 146 -3.42 -15.12 7.78
CA SER A 146 -2.90 -15.94 6.70
C SER A 146 -2.71 -17.41 7.10
N PRO A 147 -3.14 -18.37 6.25
CA PRO A 147 -2.88 -19.79 6.49
C PRO A 147 -1.40 -20.17 6.30
N HIS A 148 -0.59 -19.29 5.68
CA HIS A 148 0.81 -19.56 5.33
C HIS A 148 1.84 -19.01 6.33
N GLN A 149 1.47 -18.85 7.61
CA GLN A 149 2.32 -18.32 8.70
C GLN A 149 2.72 -16.84 8.53
N ASN A 150 1.82 -15.92 8.87
CA ASN A 150 2.08 -14.48 8.97
C ASN A 150 2.71 -13.84 7.72
N THR A 151 2.19 -14.19 6.54
CA THR A 151 2.72 -13.79 5.24
C THR A 151 1.61 -13.38 4.27
N LEU A 152 1.98 -12.66 3.22
CA LEU A 152 1.09 -12.32 2.11
C LEU A 152 0.99 -13.43 1.05
N LYS A 153 1.64 -14.58 1.27
CA LYS A 153 1.56 -15.70 0.34
C LYS A 153 0.12 -16.21 0.26
N CYS A 154 -0.39 -16.26 -0.96
CA CYS A 154 -1.65 -16.90 -1.31
C CYS A 154 -1.38 -17.96 -2.39
N THR A 155 -1.97 -19.13 -2.21
CA THR A 155 -1.95 -20.26 -3.13
C THR A 155 -3.34 -20.63 -3.63
N SER A 156 -4.40 -20.10 -3.01
CA SER A 156 -5.80 -20.31 -3.38
C SER A 156 -6.58 -18.98 -3.43
N PRO A 157 -7.76 -18.94 -4.08
CA PRO A 157 -8.68 -17.80 -3.98
C PRO A 157 -9.11 -17.51 -2.53
N ASN A 158 -9.32 -18.55 -1.72
CA ASN A 158 -9.71 -18.39 -0.31
C ASN A 158 -8.64 -17.66 0.51
N ASP A 159 -7.35 -17.93 0.25
CA ASP A 159 -6.26 -17.18 0.88
C ASP A 159 -6.35 -15.67 0.55
N ILE A 160 -6.75 -15.33 -0.68
CA ILE A 160 -6.91 -13.94 -1.13
C ILE A 160 -8.13 -13.29 -0.47
N TYR A 161 -9.28 -13.96 -0.48
CA TYR A 161 -10.51 -13.43 0.14
C TYR A 161 -10.31 -13.15 1.62
N LEU A 162 -9.66 -14.07 2.33
CA LEU A 162 -9.35 -13.95 3.76
C LEU A 162 -8.49 -12.71 4.04
N LEU A 163 -7.41 -12.50 3.29
CA LEU A 163 -6.54 -11.34 3.46
C LEU A 163 -7.22 -10.01 3.09
N LEU A 164 -7.97 -9.99 1.98
CA LEU A 164 -8.62 -8.75 1.52
C LEU A 164 -9.73 -8.31 2.48
N LYS A 165 -10.60 -9.23 2.91
CA LYS A 165 -11.70 -8.91 3.83
C LYS A 165 -11.22 -8.52 5.24
N SER A 166 -10.03 -8.95 5.63
CA SER A 166 -9.48 -8.70 6.97
C SER A 166 -8.52 -7.49 7.03
N SER A 167 -8.37 -6.74 5.94
CA SER A 167 -7.41 -5.64 5.83
C SER A 167 -8.08 -4.28 5.85
N SER A 168 -7.68 -3.45 6.82
CA SER A 168 -8.05 -2.04 6.90
C SER A 168 -7.44 -1.22 5.75
N PHE A 169 -6.25 -1.60 5.26
CA PHE A 169 -5.65 -0.95 4.10
C PHE A 169 -6.46 -1.19 2.81
N VAL A 170 -7.02 -2.37 2.65
CA VAL A 170 -7.92 -2.69 1.53
C VAL A 170 -9.21 -1.89 1.64
N SER A 171 -9.81 -1.79 2.84
CA SER A 171 -10.98 -0.94 3.07
C SER A 171 -10.70 0.53 2.78
N HIS A 172 -9.52 1.03 3.18
CA HIS A 172 -9.10 2.39 2.88
C HIS A 172 -8.99 2.65 1.37
N ASP A 173 -8.37 1.74 0.60
CA ASP A 173 -8.29 1.85 -0.86
C ASP A 173 -9.68 2.00 -1.52
N LEU A 174 -10.70 1.32 -0.97
CA LEU A 174 -12.05 1.31 -1.56
C LEU A 174 -12.91 2.51 -1.14
N LEU A 175 -12.76 2.98 0.10
CA LEU A 175 -13.67 3.98 0.70
C LEU A 175 -13.04 5.36 0.90
N HIS A 176 -11.73 5.43 1.13
CA HIS A 176 -11.04 6.60 1.67
C HIS A 176 -9.88 7.09 0.79
N ALA A 177 -9.67 6.49 -0.38
CA ALA A 177 -8.55 6.83 -1.27
C ALA A 177 -8.51 8.31 -1.70
N PHE A 178 -9.66 9.00 -1.66
CA PHE A 178 -9.80 10.37 -2.16
C PHE A 178 -10.19 11.40 -1.09
N ASP A 179 -10.16 11.04 0.20
CA ASP A 179 -10.65 11.90 1.30
C ASP A 179 -9.86 13.22 1.41
N ASP A 180 -8.56 13.18 1.14
CA ASP A 180 -7.66 14.35 1.18
C ASP A 180 -7.54 15.10 -0.16
N CYS A 181 -8.34 14.74 -1.16
CA CYS A 181 -8.27 15.35 -2.48
C CYS A 181 -9.10 16.64 -2.58
N THR A 182 -8.67 17.55 -3.43
CA THR A 182 -9.49 18.69 -3.87
C THR A 182 -10.77 18.21 -4.56
N ASP A 183 -11.80 19.07 -4.54
CA ASP A 183 -13.11 18.81 -5.19
C ASP A 183 -13.07 18.78 -6.73
N THR A 184 -11.88 18.92 -7.32
CA THR A 184 -11.70 18.86 -8.77
C THR A 184 -12.13 17.47 -9.27
N PRO A 185 -13.07 17.40 -10.24
CA PRO A 185 -13.50 16.13 -10.77
C PRO A 185 -12.33 15.43 -11.46
N PRO A 186 -12.19 14.10 -11.31
CA PRO A 186 -11.11 13.37 -11.93
C PRO A 186 -11.28 13.29 -13.45
N MET A 187 -10.18 13.20 -14.18
CA MET A 187 -10.17 12.98 -15.64
C MET A 187 -10.65 11.59 -16.03
N ARG A 188 -10.52 10.59 -15.14
CA ARG A 188 -10.96 9.21 -15.37
C ARG A 188 -11.77 8.65 -14.19
N PRO A 189 -12.70 7.72 -14.44
CA PRO A 189 -13.46 7.08 -13.38
C PRO A 189 -12.57 6.12 -12.58
N PHE A 190 -12.80 6.08 -11.26
CA PHE A 190 -12.14 5.11 -10.39
C PHE A 190 -12.60 3.69 -10.73
N THR A 191 -11.64 2.80 -10.99
CA THR A 191 -11.89 1.39 -11.29
C THR A 191 -11.12 0.51 -10.32
N PRO A 192 -11.80 -0.11 -9.34
CA PRO A 192 -11.16 -1.04 -8.42
C PRO A 192 -10.60 -2.27 -9.14
N VAL A 193 -9.37 -2.66 -8.79
CA VAL A 193 -8.70 -3.83 -9.36
C VAL A 193 -8.05 -4.68 -8.29
N LEU A 194 -8.06 -6.00 -8.50
CA LEU A 194 -7.20 -6.93 -7.76
C LEU A 194 -5.93 -7.18 -8.57
N VAL A 195 -4.78 -6.91 -7.95
CA VAL A 195 -3.47 -7.15 -8.52
C VAL A 195 -2.84 -8.37 -7.86
N LEU A 196 -2.45 -9.35 -8.67
CA LEU A 196 -1.69 -10.51 -8.25
C LEU A 196 -0.24 -10.38 -8.72
N ARG A 197 0.69 -10.46 -7.77
CA ARG A 197 2.14 -10.46 -8.01
C ARG A 197 2.72 -11.81 -7.59
N PRO A 198 3.77 -12.33 -8.25
CA PRO A 198 4.47 -13.51 -7.77
C PRO A 198 4.92 -13.31 -6.33
N PHE A 199 4.63 -14.28 -5.47
CA PHE A 199 5.11 -14.26 -4.11
C PHE A 199 6.60 -14.57 -4.10
N PHE A 200 7.39 -13.67 -3.54
CA PHE A 200 8.81 -13.86 -3.29
C PHE A 200 9.18 -13.06 -2.04
N THR A 201 10.29 -13.43 -1.41
CA THR A 201 10.81 -12.73 -0.23
C THR A 201 11.98 -11.85 -0.68
N PRO A 202 11.77 -10.56 -0.97
CA PRO A 202 12.86 -9.65 -1.29
C PRO A 202 13.81 -9.52 -0.09
N HIS A 203 15.10 -9.33 -0.38
CA HIS A 203 16.03 -8.89 0.65
C HIS A 203 15.73 -7.42 0.97
N VAL A 204 15.03 -7.16 2.07
CA VAL A 204 14.46 -5.85 2.43
C VAL A 204 15.49 -4.70 2.49
N ALA A 205 16.75 -4.99 2.84
CA ALA A 205 17.84 -4.00 2.78
C ALA A 205 18.11 -3.39 1.39
N LEU A 206 17.68 -4.07 0.33
CA LEU A 206 17.87 -3.65 -1.07
C LEU A 206 16.60 -3.05 -1.67
N GLU A 207 15.66 -2.65 -0.81
CA GLU A 207 14.51 -1.84 -1.17
C GLU A 207 14.77 -0.37 -0.83
N PHE A 208 14.42 0.51 -1.77
CA PHE A 208 14.65 1.94 -1.64
C PHE A 208 13.41 2.72 -2.05
N ARG A 209 13.16 3.82 -1.33
CA ARG A 209 12.14 4.81 -1.67
C ARG A 209 12.82 6.04 -2.27
N CYS A 210 12.28 6.52 -3.38
CA CYS A 210 12.86 7.58 -4.18
C CYS A 210 11.85 8.73 -4.33
N PHE A 211 12.30 9.96 -4.07
CA PHE A 211 11.48 11.16 -4.04
C PHE A 211 11.74 12.02 -5.27
N VAL A 212 10.71 12.25 -6.07
CA VAL A 212 10.77 13.08 -7.28
C VAL A 212 9.99 14.36 -7.03
N LYS A 213 10.63 15.50 -7.32
CA LYS A 213 10.04 16.83 -7.24
C LYS A 213 10.35 17.59 -8.51
N HIS A 214 9.33 18.13 -9.17
CA HIS A 214 9.48 18.88 -10.43
C HIS A 214 10.31 18.14 -11.51
N ARG A 215 10.07 16.83 -11.65
CA ARG A 215 10.78 15.87 -12.51
C ARG A 215 12.28 15.73 -12.24
N SER A 216 12.71 16.08 -11.03
CA SER A 216 14.06 15.84 -10.53
C SER A 216 14.02 14.86 -9.37
N LEU A 217 14.91 13.86 -9.41
CA LEU A 217 15.10 12.95 -8.30
C LEU A 217 15.91 13.67 -7.23
N ILE A 218 15.29 13.96 -6.08
CA ILE A 218 15.89 14.79 -5.02
C ILE A 218 16.35 13.99 -3.81
N GLY A 219 15.75 12.82 -3.56
CA GLY A 219 16.08 11.98 -2.41
C GLY A 219 15.94 10.49 -2.69
N ILE A 220 16.81 9.69 -2.09
CA ILE A 220 16.79 8.22 -2.07
C ILE A 220 16.99 7.78 -0.63
N THR A 221 16.16 6.89 -0.14
CA THR A 221 16.27 6.35 1.22
C THR A 221 16.09 4.84 1.25
N GLN A 222 16.75 4.19 2.21
CA GLN A 222 16.50 2.80 2.56
C GLN A 222 15.03 2.62 2.99
N ARG A 223 14.37 1.57 2.49
CA ARG A 223 12.95 1.33 2.82
C ARG A 223 12.75 0.68 4.18
N ASP A 224 13.62 -0.26 4.52
CA ASP A 224 13.69 -0.92 5.82
C ASP A 224 14.51 -0.06 6.79
N LEU A 225 14.16 -0.02 8.08
CA LEU A 225 14.84 0.86 9.05
C LEU A 225 15.96 0.17 9.85
N ASN A 226 16.35 -1.06 9.50
CA ASN A 226 17.49 -1.72 10.14
C ASN A 226 18.82 -1.23 9.56
N HIS A 227 19.89 -1.28 10.36
CA HIS A 227 21.24 -1.00 9.87
C HIS A 227 21.82 -2.20 9.09
N TYR A 228 22.35 -1.93 7.90
CA TYR A 228 23.06 -2.92 7.08
C TYR A 228 24.45 -2.39 6.65
N GLU A 229 25.51 -2.98 7.21
CA GLU A 229 26.89 -2.53 7.00
C GLU A 229 27.33 -2.56 5.52
N PHE A 230 26.79 -3.50 4.73
CA PHE A 230 27.16 -3.67 3.33
C PHE A 230 26.57 -2.62 2.39
N LEU A 231 25.63 -1.78 2.84
CA LEU A 231 25.00 -0.76 2.00
C LEU A 231 25.90 0.46 1.77
N GLU A 232 26.74 0.81 2.75
CA GLU A 232 27.62 1.97 2.67
C GLU A 232 28.60 1.87 1.47
N PRO A 233 29.32 0.74 1.26
CA PRO A 233 30.18 0.58 0.09
C PRO A 233 29.41 0.56 -1.25
N LEU A 234 28.11 0.22 -1.24
CA LEU A 234 27.28 0.18 -2.44
C LEU A 234 26.64 1.53 -2.79
N ARG A 235 26.69 2.54 -1.90
CA ARG A 235 25.96 3.81 -2.04
C ARG A 235 26.13 4.45 -3.41
N GLY A 236 27.37 4.64 -3.88
CA GLY A 236 27.63 5.28 -5.18
C GLY A 236 27.08 4.49 -6.38
N GLN A 237 27.10 3.16 -6.29
CA GLN A 237 26.61 2.26 -7.35
C GLN A 237 25.07 2.25 -7.38
N LEU A 238 24.45 2.24 -6.20
CA LEU A 238 23.00 2.42 -6.04
C LEU A 238 22.56 3.76 -6.62
N TRP A 239 23.22 4.86 -6.24
CA TRP A 239 22.91 6.19 -6.76
C TRP A 239 22.93 6.24 -8.29
N LYS A 240 24.03 5.77 -8.92
CA LYS A 240 24.16 5.75 -10.39
C LYS A 240 23.05 4.94 -11.04
N LYS A 241 22.77 3.75 -10.51
CA LYS A 241 21.77 2.84 -11.09
C LYS A 241 20.34 3.40 -10.95
N ILE A 242 20.02 4.00 -9.82
CA ILE A 242 18.70 4.60 -9.56
C ILE A 242 18.49 5.86 -10.39
N MET A 243 19.50 6.75 -10.46
CA MET A 243 19.44 7.96 -11.26
C MET A 243 19.26 7.65 -12.75
N LYS A 244 20.01 6.66 -13.26
CA LYS A 244 19.85 6.15 -14.63
C LYS A 244 18.45 5.60 -14.88
N PHE A 245 17.93 4.77 -13.97
CA PHE A 245 16.58 4.23 -14.07
C PHE A 245 15.53 5.34 -14.11
N PHE A 246 15.58 6.30 -13.19
CA PHE A 246 14.65 7.42 -13.14
C PHE A 246 14.66 8.23 -14.45
N ARG A 247 15.83 8.69 -14.89
CA ARG A 247 16.00 9.50 -16.11
C ARG A 247 15.43 8.79 -17.34
N GLN A 248 15.70 7.50 -17.49
CA GLN A 248 15.31 6.73 -18.67
C GLN A 248 13.86 6.23 -18.65
N LYS A 249 13.27 6.01 -17.47
CA LYS A 249 12.00 5.29 -17.35
C LYS A 249 10.86 6.11 -16.79
N LEU A 250 11.11 7.10 -15.95
CA LEU A 250 10.06 7.80 -15.19
C LEU A 250 10.05 9.32 -15.41
N ARG A 251 11.21 9.96 -15.61
CA ARG A 251 11.37 11.44 -15.62
C ARG A 251 10.37 12.15 -16.52
N LEU A 252 10.26 11.73 -17.79
CA LEU A 252 9.43 12.37 -18.82
C LEU A 252 8.24 11.51 -19.24
N THR A 253 7.95 10.46 -18.48
CA THR A 253 6.94 9.45 -18.83
C THR A 253 5.87 9.34 -17.76
N PHE A 254 6.19 9.55 -16.49
CA PHE A 254 5.16 9.60 -15.45
C PHE A 254 4.35 10.91 -15.59
N PRO A 255 3.01 10.86 -15.43
CA PRO A 255 2.16 12.02 -15.71
C PRO A 255 2.50 13.20 -14.81
N ASP A 256 2.69 12.94 -13.52
CA ASP A 256 2.92 13.97 -12.51
C ASP A 256 4.40 14.36 -12.41
N SER A 257 4.67 15.63 -12.13
CA SER A 257 6.03 16.14 -11.95
C SER A 257 6.62 15.81 -10.58
N SER A 258 5.79 15.57 -9.58
CA SER A 258 6.22 15.24 -8.22
C SER A 258 5.51 13.98 -7.76
N PHE A 259 6.27 12.97 -7.33
CA PHE A 259 5.76 11.66 -6.92
C PHE A 259 6.85 10.90 -6.18
N VAL A 260 6.50 9.75 -5.61
CA VAL A 260 7.43 8.86 -4.91
C VAL A 260 7.41 7.51 -5.61
N PHE A 261 8.54 6.85 -5.76
CA PHE A 261 8.57 5.49 -6.30
C PHE A 261 9.45 4.56 -5.47
N ASP A 262 9.01 3.33 -5.32
CA ASP A 262 9.69 2.29 -4.56
C ASP A 262 10.32 1.28 -5.51
N ILE A 263 11.57 0.91 -5.24
CA ILE A 263 12.33 -0.01 -6.08
C ILE A 263 13.01 -1.09 -5.26
N TYR A 264 13.25 -2.24 -5.90
CA TYR A 264 14.06 -3.33 -5.39
C TYR A 264 15.24 -3.57 -6.34
N ILE A 265 16.46 -3.65 -5.81
CA ILE A 265 17.68 -3.91 -6.60
C ILE A 265 18.35 -5.18 -6.06
N PRO A 266 18.05 -6.37 -6.60
CA PRO A 266 18.64 -7.61 -6.10
C PRO A 266 20.15 -7.60 -6.26
N GLY A 267 20.88 -8.26 -5.35
CA GLY A 267 22.31 -8.51 -5.54
C GLY A 267 22.57 -9.41 -6.76
N ASN A 268 23.67 -9.17 -7.47
CA ASN A 268 24.09 -10.00 -8.59
C ASN A 268 25.62 -10.13 -8.64
N SER A 269 26.14 -11.27 -8.19
CA SER A 269 27.58 -11.56 -8.19
C SER A 269 28.22 -11.60 -9.58
N PHE A 270 27.41 -11.68 -10.65
CA PHE A 270 27.89 -11.67 -12.04
C PHE A 270 27.92 -10.27 -12.65
N ALA A 271 27.36 -9.26 -11.98
CA ALA A 271 27.43 -7.87 -12.44
C ALA A 271 28.70 -7.20 -11.91
N GLU A 272 29.32 -6.35 -12.72
CA GLU A 272 30.53 -5.60 -12.33
C GLU A 272 30.29 -4.73 -11.08
N ASP A 273 29.07 -4.20 -10.94
CA ASP A 273 28.65 -3.38 -9.81
C ASP A 273 28.02 -4.20 -8.65
N GLY A 274 28.06 -5.54 -8.74
CA GLY A 274 27.43 -6.43 -7.75
C GLY A 274 25.90 -6.30 -7.66
N LEU A 275 25.26 -5.51 -8.53
CA LEU A 275 23.85 -5.16 -8.46
C LEU A 275 23.09 -5.65 -9.70
N GLY A 276 21.95 -6.27 -9.45
CA GLY A 276 21.02 -6.68 -10.47
C GLY A 276 20.33 -5.51 -11.16
N LYS A 277 19.36 -5.85 -12.01
CA LYS A 277 18.49 -4.86 -12.67
C LYS A 277 17.50 -4.28 -11.66
N VAL A 278 17.26 -2.97 -11.70
CA VAL A 278 16.21 -2.30 -10.92
C VAL A 278 14.85 -2.93 -11.20
N ARG A 279 14.07 -3.16 -10.14
CA ARG A 279 12.65 -3.52 -10.22
C ARG A 279 11.82 -2.41 -9.61
N LEU A 280 10.90 -1.84 -10.38
CA LEU A 280 9.90 -0.91 -9.87
C LEU A 280 8.84 -1.72 -9.11
N MET A 281 8.67 -1.39 -7.83
CA MET A 281 7.82 -2.10 -6.89
C MET A 281 6.49 -1.38 -6.67
N ASP A 282 6.53 -0.05 -6.58
CA ASP A 282 5.35 0.81 -6.44
C ASP A 282 5.61 2.25 -6.88
N ILE A 283 4.54 2.99 -7.14
CA ILE A 283 4.55 4.45 -7.29
C ILE A 283 3.49 5.01 -6.34
N ASN A 284 3.86 5.99 -5.52
CA ASN A 284 3.04 6.60 -4.50
C ASN A 284 2.90 8.12 -4.74
N PRO A 285 1.81 8.74 -4.29
CA PRO A 285 1.60 10.16 -4.47
C PRO A 285 2.58 10.99 -3.61
N TRP A 286 2.89 12.19 -4.10
CA TRP A 286 3.51 13.27 -3.34
C TRP A 286 2.49 13.88 -2.36
N ALA A 287 2.23 13.15 -1.28
CA ALA A 287 1.13 13.43 -0.35
C ALA A 287 1.51 13.06 1.10
N PRO A 288 0.85 13.65 2.11
CA PRO A 288 1.10 13.34 3.54
C PRO A 288 0.89 11.87 3.91
N SER A 289 0.07 11.15 3.13
CA SER A 289 -0.23 9.74 3.30
C SER A 289 0.93 8.81 2.94
N THR A 290 1.90 9.29 2.16
CA THR A 290 3.10 8.55 1.79
C THR A 290 4.18 8.74 2.86
N ASP A 291 4.71 7.65 3.42
CA ASP A 291 5.77 7.71 4.43
C ASP A 291 7.09 8.27 3.87
N SER A 292 7.66 9.28 4.52
CA SER A 292 8.92 9.90 4.12
C SER A 292 10.17 9.18 4.65
N LEU A 293 10.00 8.22 5.58
CA LEU A 293 11.05 7.35 6.14
C LEU A 293 12.21 8.16 6.74
N LEU A 294 13.42 8.05 6.20
CA LEU A 294 14.59 8.80 6.68
C LEU A 294 14.59 10.28 6.25
N PHE A 295 13.51 10.76 5.63
CA PHE A 295 13.29 12.17 5.36
C PHE A 295 12.08 12.69 6.15
N SER A 296 12.02 14.00 6.38
CA SER A 296 10.79 14.70 6.75
C SER A 296 10.08 15.23 5.50
N TRP A 297 8.76 15.40 5.57
CA TRP A 297 8.05 16.07 4.48
C TRP A 297 8.38 17.55 4.38
N GLU A 298 8.69 18.20 5.51
CA GLU A 298 9.10 19.61 5.54
C GLU A 298 10.35 19.85 4.70
N GLU A 299 11.39 19.03 4.87
CA GLU A 299 12.62 19.19 4.08
C GLU A 299 12.37 18.85 2.60
N LEU A 300 11.63 17.78 2.29
CA LEU A 300 11.32 17.41 0.90
C LEU A 300 10.54 18.52 0.17
N LEU A 301 9.60 19.17 0.86
CA LEU A 301 8.83 20.29 0.34
C LEU A 301 9.64 21.58 0.19
N THR A 302 10.68 21.78 1.00
CA THR A 302 11.54 22.97 0.95
C THR A 302 12.79 22.79 0.08
N MET A 303 13.20 21.56 -0.24
CA MET A 303 14.35 21.28 -1.12
C MET A 303 14.24 22.00 -2.46
N GLU A 304 15.24 22.83 -2.78
CA GLU A 304 15.31 23.52 -4.06
C GLU A 304 15.69 22.55 -5.19
N VAL A 305 15.12 22.77 -6.37
CA VAL A 305 15.43 22.00 -7.58
C VAL A 305 16.12 22.96 -8.53
N GLU A 306 17.37 22.68 -8.92
CA GLU A 306 18.18 23.59 -9.76
C GLU A 306 17.52 23.88 -11.12
N ASN A 307 16.93 22.86 -11.74
CA ASN A 307 16.26 22.96 -13.06
C ASN A 307 14.88 22.29 -13.02
N PRO A 308 13.85 22.96 -12.45
CA PRO A 308 12.54 22.36 -12.30
C PRO A 308 11.79 22.30 -13.64
N LEU A 309 11.23 21.13 -13.96
CA LEU A 309 10.33 20.97 -15.11
C LEU A 309 8.89 20.86 -14.60
N TYR A 310 8.10 21.89 -14.88
CA TYR A 310 6.68 21.96 -14.55
C TYR A 310 5.84 21.46 -15.73
N GLY A 311 4.75 20.73 -15.43
CA GLY A 311 3.77 20.29 -16.43
C GLY A 311 3.55 18.78 -16.49
N SER A 312 2.39 18.38 -17.01
CA SER A 312 2.02 16.99 -17.27
C SER A 312 2.45 16.55 -18.66
N VAL A 313 2.86 15.28 -18.80
CA VAL A 313 3.16 14.69 -20.11
C VAL A 313 1.82 14.41 -20.81
N SER A 314 1.49 15.16 -21.86
CA SER A 314 0.29 14.89 -22.67
C SER A 314 0.54 13.67 -23.57
N GLU A 315 -0.39 12.71 -23.61
CA GLU A 315 -0.26 11.49 -24.43
C GLU A 315 -0.24 11.78 -25.95
N ASP A 316 -0.75 12.94 -26.38
CA ASP A 316 -0.86 13.35 -27.78
C ASP A 316 0.41 13.95 -28.41
N GLN A 317 1.51 14.12 -27.66
CA GLN A 317 2.78 14.63 -28.22
C GLN A 317 3.80 13.53 -28.56
N SER A 318 3.35 12.28 -28.69
CA SER A 318 4.21 11.16 -29.08
C SER A 318 4.34 10.95 -30.60
N ALA A 319 3.71 11.78 -31.42
CA ALA A 319 3.90 11.80 -32.87
C ALA A 319 3.92 13.24 -33.39
N GLU A 320 5.04 13.64 -33.98
CA GLU A 320 5.28 14.94 -34.66
C GLU A 320 5.62 16.14 -33.77
N GLY A 321 6.86 16.11 -33.27
CA GLY A 321 7.54 17.25 -32.65
C GLY A 321 9.05 17.03 -32.61
N SER A 322 9.66 16.72 -33.77
CA SER A 322 11.11 16.77 -33.93
C SER A 322 11.54 18.23 -33.90
N GLY A 323 11.99 18.68 -32.73
CA GLY A 323 12.53 20.01 -32.48
C GLY A 323 13.55 19.94 -31.35
N ASP A 324 14.76 19.52 -31.70
CA ASP A 324 16.04 19.94 -31.14
C ASP A 324 16.04 20.64 -29.75
N GLU A 325 15.69 19.89 -28.70
CA GLU A 325 16.12 20.18 -27.32
C GLU A 325 16.66 18.89 -26.69
N THR A 326 17.75 18.36 -27.27
CA THR A 326 18.66 17.51 -26.50
C THR A 326 19.30 18.39 -25.45
N THR A 327 18.68 18.48 -24.26
CA THR A 327 19.28 19.19 -23.13
C THR A 327 20.65 18.56 -22.85
N ALA A 328 21.67 19.39 -22.65
CA ALA A 328 23.06 18.98 -22.38
C ALA A 328 23.19 17.97 -21.21
N ASP A 329 22.14 17.85 -20.40
CA ASP A 329 21.99 16.96 -19.25
C ASP A 329 21.87 15.46 -19.62
N GLU A 330 21.45 15.12 -20.85
CA GLU A 330 21.41 13.71 -21.30
C GLU A 330 22.79 13.17 -21.71
N MET A 331 23.71 14.05 -22.13
CA MET A 331 25.07 13.67 -22.51
C MET A 331 26.04 13.60 -21.32
N ASP A 332 25.75 14.30 -20.23
CA ASP A 332 26.62 14.37 -19.02
C ASP A 332 26.22 13.34 -17.93
N GLY A 333 25.03 12.74 -18.04
CA GLY A 333 24.44 11.95 -16.97
C GLY A 333 24.99 10.53 -16.77
N ASP A 334 25.56 9.89 -17.80
CA ASP A 334 26.12 8.52 -17.70
C ASP A 334 27.60 8.53 -17.22
N ALA A 335 28.27 9.69 -17.22
CA ALA A 335 29.64 9.88 -16.74
C ALA A 335 29.72 10.49 -15.33
N ALA A 336 28.61 11.04 -14.81
CA ALA A 336 28.59 11.67 -13.49
C ALA A 336 28.99 10.70 -12.37
N GLU A 337 30.06 11.04 -11.64
CA GLU A 337 30.43 10.34 -10.42
C GLU A 337 29.47 10.71 -9.28
N TYR A 338 29.35 9.79 -8.32
CA TYR A 338 28.56 10.05 -7.12
C TYR A 338 29.25 11.14 -6.30
N ASP A 339 28.53 12.22 -6.02
CA ASP A 339 28.94 13.28 -5.10
C ASP A 339 27.91 13.37 -3.97
N PRO A 340 28.30 13.16 -2.70
CA PRO A 340 27.38 13.27 -1.57
C PRO A 340 26.76 14.66 -1.38
N ASN A 341 27.32 15.71 -1.99
CA ASN A 341 26.80 17.07 -1.92
C ASN A 341 25.83 17.40 -3.08
N ARG A 342 25.62 16.47 -4.01
CA ARG A 342 24.75 16.65 -5.18
C ARG A 342 23.46 15.86 -5.03
N GLN A 343 22.37 16.40 -5.57
CA GLN A 343 21.11 15.66 -5.67
C GLN A 343 21.21 14.45 -6.62
N PRO A 344 20.47 13.36 -6.34
CA PRO A 344 19.69 13.14 -5.13
C PRO A 344 20.53 12.85 -3.89
N GLU A 345 20.06 13.32 -2.74
CA GLU A 345 20.60 12.94 -1.43
C GLU A 345 20.29 11.46 -1.14
N VAL A 346 21.27 10.70 -0.64
CA VAL A 346 21.10 9.28 -0.31
C VAL A 346 21.22 9.04 1.17
N ARG A 347 20.13 8.62 1.81
CA ARG A 347 20.09 8.26 3.24
C ARG A 347 20.03 6.76 3.43
N ILE A 348 20.97 6.25 4.23
CA ILE A 348 21.08 4.84 4.63
C ILE A 348 21.19 4.85 6.16
N VAL A 349 20.50 3.91 6.82
CA VAL A 349 20.51 3.80 8.29
C VAL A 349 21.94 3.55 8.77
N LYS A 350 22.37 4.28 9.81
CA LYS A 350 23.71 4.09 10.43
C LYS A 350 23.63 3.22 11.69
N LYS A 351 24.75 2.58 12.05
CA LYS A 351 24.86 1.61 13.16
C LYS A 351 24.39 2.11 14.53
N ASN A 352 24.38 3.41 14.75
CA ASN A 352 23.99 4.06 16.01
C ASN A 352 23.10 5.29 15.74
N ASP A 353 22.25 5.24 14.72
CA ASP A 353 21.41 6.38 14.35
C ASP A 353 20.20 6.47 15.31
N PRO A 354 20.18 7.42 16.28
CA PRO A 354 19.04 7.53 17.19
C PRO A 354 17.76 7.88 16.45
N GLU A 355 17.82 8.55 15.29
CA GLU A 355 16.64 8.90 14.50
C GLU A 355 16.02 7.66 13.87
N ALA A 356 16.83 6.74 13.33
CA ALA A 356 16.33 5.48 12.77
C ALA A 356 15.60 4.59 13.80
N TYR A 357 15.96 4.70 15.08
CA TYR A 357 15.29 3.98 16.17
C TYR A 357 14.16 4.78 16.84
N ASN A 358 14.10 6.10 16.63
CA ASN A 358 13.07 7.00 17.17
C ASN A 358 11.89 7.25 16.21
N PHE A 359 12.02 6.93 14.92
CA PHE A 359 10.88 6.84 14.00
C PHE A 359 10.09 5.55 14.26
N SER A 360 9.44 5.45 15.42
CA SER A 360 8.45 4.41 15.73
C SER A 360 7.11 4.61 15.00
N SER A 361 7.17 5.11 13.75
CA SER A 361 6.03 5.02 12.86
C SER A 361 5.87 3.55 12.47
N PRO A 362 4.65 2.99 12.43
CA PRO A 362 4.43 1.62 11.96
C PRO A 362 5.15 1.43 10.62
N GLN A 363 5.94 0.36 10.46
CA GLN A 363 6.80 0.08 9.30
C GLN A 363 6.05 -0.06 7.95
N TYR A 364 4.77 0.29 7.91
CA TYR A 364 3.89 0.13 6.77
C TYR A 364 3.40 1.51 6.31
N SER A 365 4.01 2.00 5.23
CA SER A 365 3.44 3.06 4.41
C SER A 365 2.29 2.44 3.61
N ALA A 366 1.08 2.65 4.10
CA ALA A 366 -0.14 2.72 3.30
C ALA A 366 -1.16 3.39 4.21
N HIS A 367 -1.23 4.73 4.14
CA HIS A 367 -2.21 5.58 4.81
C HIS A 367 -2.20 5.45 6.34
N LYS A 368 -1.86 6.56 7.02
CA LYS A 368 -1.89 6.61 8.49
C LYS A 368 -3.15 5.91 8.99
N LEU A 369 -2.99 5.04 9.99
CA LEU A 369 -4.09 4.35 10.64
C LEU A 369 -5.24 5.35 10.89
N PRO A 370 -6.52 4.94 10.83
CA PRO A 370 -7.64 5.84 11.11
C PRO A 370 -7.35 6.67 12.36
N LYS A 371 -7.72 7.96 12.36
CA LYS A 371 -7.34 8.90 13.44
C LYS A 371 -7.58 8.34 14.84
N GLU A 372 -8.67 7.60 15.03
CA GLU A 372 -9.01 6.93 16.29
C GLU A 372 -7.98 5.87 16.74
N VAL A 373 -7.39 5.14 15.78
CA VAL A 373 -6.33 4.15 16.02
C VAL A 373 -5.01 4.85 16.33
N VAL A 374 -4.74 5.98 15.67
CA VAL A 374 -3.57 6.83 15.96
C VAL A 374 -3.69 7.43 17.36
N ASP A 375 -4.86 7.99 17.69
CA ASP A 375 -5.15 8.59 19.00
C ASP A 375 -5.09 7.53 20.11
N ALA A 376 -5.60 6.31 19.87
CA ALA A 376 -5.48 5.18 20.80
C ALA A 376 -4.02 4.73 21.00
N SER A 377 -3.18 4.82 19.96
CA SER A 377 -1.75 4.49 20.04
C SER A 377 -0.93 5.53 20.80
N LEU A 378 -1.30 6.81 20.67
CA LEU A 378 -0.69 7.91 21.43
C LEU A 378 -1.09 7.91 22.91
N ALA A 379 -2.22 7.28 23.25
CA ALA A 379 -2.69 7.11 24.63
C ALA A 379 -2.04 5.94 25.39
N GLY A 380 -1.06 5.26 24.80
CA GLY A 380 -0.29 4.17 25.43
C GLY A 380 -1.08 2.87 25.61
N GLU A 381 -0.57 1.97 26.46
CA GLU A 381 -1.09 0.60 26.64
C GLU A 381 -2.57 0.54 27.08
N GLY A 382 -3.07 1.62 27.71
CA GLY A 382 -4.48 1.77 28.08
C GLY A 382 -5.40 2.10 26.89
N GLY A 383 -4.97 2.99 26.00
CA GLY A 383 -5.77 3.43 24.84
C GLY A 383 -6.00 2.33 23.81
N LEU A 384 -4.98 1.53 23.52
CA LEU A 384 -5.09 0.37 22.62
C LEU A 384 -6.02 -0.71 23.17
N ARG A 385 -5.99 -0.92 24.48
CA ARG A 385 -6.81 -1.94 25.15
C ARG A 385 -8.29 -1.54 25.21
N GLU A 386 -8.58 -0.26 25.46
CA GLU A 386 -9.94 0.26 25.36
C GLU A 386 -10.46 0.23 23.93
N PHE A 387 -9.62 0.58 22.95
CA PHE A 387 -9.96 0.47 21.53
C PHE A 387 -10.28 -0.98 21.14
N ALA A 388 -9.44 -1.95 21.54
CA ALA A 388 -9.67 -3.37 21.26
C ALA A 388 -10.94 -3.91 21.94
N GLN A 389 -11.28 -3.43 23.14
CA GLN A 389 -12.54 -3.78 23.81
C GLN A 389 -13.76 -3.19 23.10
N ARG A 390 -13.71 -1.91 22.72
CA ARG A 390 -14.80 -1.27 21.97
C ARG A 390 -14.99 -1.90 20.59
N TRP A 391 -13.90 -2.21 19.90
CA TRP A 391 -13.95 -2.94 18.62
C TRP A 391 -14.59 -4.32 18.77
N LYS A 392 -14.26 -5.03 19.86
CA LYS A 392 -14.86 -6.32 20.19
C LYS A 392 -16.35 -6.22 20.51
N GLU A 393 -16.77 -5.17 21.22
CA GLU A 393 -18.19 -4.92 21.53
C GLU A 393 -19.01 -4.54 20.28
N ILE A 394 -18.40 -3.82 19.34
CA ILE A 394 -19.00 -3.46 18.04
C ILE A 394 -19.10 -4.70 17.13
N THR A 395 -18.05 -5.52 17.04
CA THR A 395 -18.02 -6.74 16.20
C THR A 395 -18.86 -7.89 16.75
N GLU A 396 -19.11 -7.93 18.06
CA GLU A 396 -20.04 -8.90 18.69
C GLU A 396 -21.51 -8.44 18.67
N GLY A 397 -21.85 -7.33 17.99
CA GLY A 397 -23.23 -6.86 17.84
C GLY A 397 -23.89 -6.38 19.14
N ARG A 398 -23.12 -6.11 20.20
CA ARG A 398 -23.64 -5.74 21.53
C ARG A 398 -23.87 -4.24 21.72
N ALA A 399 -23.52 -3.43 20.72
CA ALA A 399 -23.62 -1.97 20.79
C ALA A 399 -24.86 -1.44 20.05
N GLN A 400 -26.06 -1.68 20.60
CA GLN A 400 -27.22 -0.85 20.25
C GLN A 400 -27.16 0.45 21.09
N GLY A 401 -27.00 1.59 20.41
CA GLY A 401 -27.28 2.92 21.00
C GLY A 401 -26.11 3.83 21.40
N ILE A 402 -24.86 3.54 21.03
CA ILE A 402 -23.70 4.39 21.44
C ILE A 402 -23.67 5.76 20.75
N TRP A 403 -24.43 5.95 19.65
CA TRP A 403 -24.52 7.23 18.93
C TRP A 403 -25.72 8.10 19.32
N GLU A 404 -26.53 7.68 20.28
CA GLU A 404 -27.59 8.53 20.82
C GLU A 404 -27.20 9.06 22.20
N GLN A 405 -26.57 10.24 22.24
CA GLN A 405 -27.04 11.25 23.20
C GLN A 405 -27.03 12.67 22.62
N PRO A 406 -28.02 13.48 23.04
CA PRO A 406 -28.36 14.73 22.41
C PRO A 406 -27.61 15.91 23.02
N ASN A 407 -27.49 16.94 22.20
CA ASN A 407 -27.27 18.32 22.61
C ASN A 407 -28.19 18.75 23.77
N SER A 408 -27.70 19.67 24.62
CA SER A 408 -28.39 20.39 25.73
C SER A 408 -28.35 19.67 27.10
N ARG A 409 -28.06 20.28 28.26
CA ARG A 409 -28.04 21.66 28.83
C ARG A 409 -26.99 21.61 29.99
N ALA A 410 -26.43 22.67 30.59
CA ALA A 410 -26.67 24.11 30.67
C ALA A 410 -25.34 24.81 30.98
#